data_AF-A0A0B4C4C9-F1
#
_entry.id   AF-A0A0B4C4C9-F1
#
_cell.length_a   1.000
_cell.length_b   1.000
_cell.length_c   1.000
_cell.angle_alpha   90.00
_cell.angle_beta   90.00
_cell.angle_gamma   90.00
#
_symmetry.space_group_name_H-M   'P 1'
#
loop_
_entity.id
_entity.type
_entity.pdbx_description
1 polymer ?
#
loop_
_entity_poly.entity_id
_entity_poly.type
_entity_poly.pdbx_seq_one_letter_code
_entity_poly.pdbx_strand_id
1 'polypeptide(L)'
;MSRERAPVFAGRKAADSSLDLGGLTARPAKPKPPVDPAALAEVAERHGFTDRDSGGQVGAGEGGGLAAPPASPPASPQVVTVPVPASAAPGRRVLRSGRNVPVNLKATPDFQARFFAVCDRLTEIHGRPITQAEGFEMAIAALEREVAEGGAK
;
A
#
# COMPACT_ATOMS: atom_id res chain seq x y z
N MET A 1 28.55 -13.89 -50.67
CA MET A 1 29.30 -14.06 -49.40
C MET A 1 28.30 -14.31 -48.28
N SER A 2 28.05 -15.58 -47.98
CA SER A 2 27.09 -16.00 -46.95
C SER A 2 27.79 -16.09 -45.60
N ARG A 3 27.30 -15.38 -44.58
CA ARG A 3 27.84 -15.47 -43.21
C ARG A 3 27.07 -16.55 -42.44
N GLU A 4 27.72 -17.69 -42.24
CA GLU A 4 27.30 -18.68 -41.24
C GLU A 4 27.38 -18.07 -39.82
N ARG A 5 26.29 -18.18 -39.06
CA ARG A 5 26.27 -17.85 -37.62
C ARG A 5 26.53 -19.14 -36.83
N ALA A 6 27.56 -19.12 -35.99
CA ALA A 6 27.86 -20.21 -35.06
C ALA A 6 26.75 -20.36 -33.99
N PRO A 7 26.41 -21.60 -33.58
CA PRO A 7 25.44 -21.84 -32.52
C PRO A 7 26.05 -21.57 -31.13
N VAL A 8 25.46 -20.61 -30.39
CA VAL A 8 25.90 -20.15 -29.04
C VAL A 8 25.64 -21.20 -27.93
N PHE A 9 25.01 -22.33 -28.25
CA PHE A 9 24.53 -23.29 -27.23
C PHE A 9 25.02 -24.73 -27.43
N ALA A 10 26.09 -24.96 -28.18
CA ALA A 10 26.75 -26.25 -28.19
C ALA A 10 27.72 -26.35 -26.98
N GLY A 11 27.23 -26.77 -25.81
CA GLY A 11 28.18 -27.11 -24.73
C GLY A 11 27.71 -27.23 -23.29
N ARG A 12 26.46 -26.94 -22.91
CA ARG A 12 26.03 -27.21 -21.52
C ARG A 12 25.43 -28.61 -21.41
N LYS A 13 26.31 -29.58 -21.15
CA LYS A 13 25.93 -30.87 -20.57
C LYS A 13 25.03 -30.62 -19.36
N ALA A 14 23.82 -31.18 -19.41
CA ALA A 14 22.96 -31.34 -18.25
C ALA A 14 23.70 -32.24 -17.25
N ALA A 15 24.35 -31.61 -16.26
CA ALA A 15 24.94 -32.29 -15.14
C ALA A 15 24.17 -31.85 -13.88
N ASP A 16 23.38 -32.79 -13.38
CA ASP A 16 23.12 -33.03 -11.97
C ASP A 16 23.06 -31.81 -11.05
N SER A 17 21.87 -31.26 -10.94
CA SER A 17 21.43 -30.62 -9.71
C SER A 17 19.99 -31.03 -9.47
N SER A 18 19.82 -32.23 -8.90
CA SER A 18 18.62 -32.54 -8.14
C SER A 18 18.58 -31.60 -6.93
N LEU A 19 18.12 -30.37 -7.17
CA LEU A 19 17.72 -29.45 -6.12
C LEU A 19 16.62 -30.15 -5.32
N ASP A 20 16.94 -30.59 -4.12
CA ASP A 20 15.97 -31.14 -3.18
C ASP A 20 15.01 -30.01 -2.75
N LEU A 21 13.86 -29.95 -3.41
CA LEU A 21 12.76 -29.02 -3.13
C LEU A 21 11.81 -29.57 -2.05
N GLY A 22 12.14 -30.71 -1.41
CA GLY A 22 11.28 -31.38 -0.43
C GLY A 22 10.93 -30.50 0.77
N GLY A 23 11.84 -29.61 1.18
CA GLY A 23 11.64 -28.69 2.32
C GLY A 23 10.63 -27.56 2.06
N LEU A 24 10.24 -27.29 0.81
CA LEU A 24 9.28 -26.23 0.47
C LEU A 24 7.82 -26.72 0.49
N THR A 25 7.60 -28.00 0.76
CA THR A 25 6.27 -28.60 0.92
C THR A 25 5.76 -28.54 2.36
N ALA A 26 6.38 -27.71 3.22
CA ALA A 26 5.88 -27.45 4.56
C ALA A 26 4.43 -26.94 4.48
N ARG A 27 3.49 -27.85 4.73
CA ARG A 27 2.06 -27.56 4.82
C ARG A 27 1.90 -26.40 5.82
N PRO A 28 1.17 -25.32 5.47
CA PRO A 28 1.02 -24.19 6.37
C PRO A 28 0.51 -24.70 7.73
N ALA A 29 1.23 -24.34 8.79
CA ALA A 29 0.81 -24.65 10.15
C ALA A 29 -0.62 -24.13 10.36
N LYS A 30 -1.43 -24.89 11.11
CA LYS A 30 -2.81 -24.51 11.43
C LYS A 30 -2.83 -23.07 12.00
N PRO A 31 -3.84 -22.26 11.66
CA PRO A 31 -3.94 -20.89 12.16
C PRO A 31 -3.90 -20.90 13.69
N LYS A 32 -3.07 -20.01 14.25
CA LYS A 32 -2.95 -19.80 15.69
C LYS A 32 -4.33 -19.36 16.23
N PRO A 33 -4.73 -19.78 17.44
CA PRO A 33 -5.97 -19.32 18.05
C PRO A 33 -6.01 -17.78 18.13
N PRO A 34 -7.22 -17.19 18.10
CA PRO A 34 -7.38 -15.74 18.25
C PRO A 34 -6.74 -15.29 19.57
N VAL A 35 -5.97 -14.20 19.49
CA VAL A 35 -5.31 -13.61 20.65
C VAL A 35 -6.37 -12.97 21.54
N ASP A 36 -6.25 -13.17 22.84
CA ASP A 36 -7.16 -12.59 23.83
C ASP A 36 -7.10 -11.04 23.76
N PRO A 37 -8.23 -10.36 23.51
CA PRO A 37 -8.27 -8.90 23.44
C PRO A 37 -7.82 -8.22 24.74
N ALA A 38 -8.02 -8.86 25.91
CA ALA A 38 -7.57 -8.30 27.18
C ALA A 38 -6.03 -8.28 27.27
N ALA A 39 -5.37 -9.34 26.78
CA ALA A 39 -3.92 -9.39 26.72
C ALA A 39 -3.34 -8.36 25.73
N LEU A 40 -4.07 -8.06 24.65
CA LEU A 40 -3.70 -7.00 23.71
C LEU A 40 -3.82 -5.61 24.33
N ALA A 41 -4.88 -5.35 25.11
CA ALA A 41 -5.07 -4.09 25.82
C ALA A 41 -3.96 -3.83 26.84
N GLU A 42 -3.55 -4.85 27.61
CA GLU A 42 -2.45 -4.73 28.57
C GLU A 42 -1.10 -4.42 27.88
N VAL A 43 -0.84 -5.07 26.73
CA VAL A 43 0.35 -4.78 25.92
C VAL A 43 0.29 -3.37 25.32
N ALA A 44 -0.89 -2.94 24.87
CA ALA A 44 -1.10 -1.60 24.33
C ALA A 44 -0.84 -0.53 25.39
N GLU A 45 -1.37 -0.69 26.60
CA GLU A 45 -1.11 0.21 27.75
C GLU A 45 0.37 0.25 28.11
N ARG A 46 1.03 -0.92 28.20
CA ARG A 46 2.46 -1.02 28.52
C ARG A 46 3.35 -0.29 27.51
N HIS A 47 2.91 -0.22 26.25
CA HIS A 47 3.63 0.45 25.17
C HIS A 47 3.07 1.83 24.80
N GLY A 48 2.11 2.35 25.58
CA GLY A 48 1.56 3.70 25.39
C GLY A 48 0.69 3.87 24.14
N PHE A 49 0.16 2.79 23.58
CA PHE A 49 -0.85 2.84 22.52
C PHE A 49 -2.21 3.10 23.17
N THR A 50 -2.59 4.38 23.26
CA THR A 50 -3.93 4.78 23.70
C THR A 50 -4.89 4.75 22.52
N ASP A 51 -6.06 4.15 22.72
CA ASP A 51 -7.14 4.18 21.72
C ASP A 51 -7.57 5.63 21.48
N ARG A 52 -7.53 6.04 20.22
CA ARG A 52 -8.03 7.35 19.81
C ARG A 52 -9.55 7.24 19.76
N ASP A 53 -10.22 7.78 20.78
CA ASP A 53 -11.67 7.99 20.74
C ASP A 53 -12.05 8.63 19.41
N SER A 54 -12.79 7.88 18.60
CA SER A 54 -13.33 8.36 17.33
C SER A 54 -14.50 9.28 17.64
N GLY A 55 -14.17 10.53 17.99
CA GLY A 55 -15.14 11.59 18.24
C GLY A 55 -16.01 11.86 17.01
N GLY A 56 -17.20 11.26 17.00
CA GLY A 56 -18.32 11.61 16.13
C GLY A 56 -19.42 12.26 16.96
N GLN A 57 -19.43 13.59 17.03
CA GLN A 57 -20.57 14.37 17.50
C GLN A 57 -21.77 14.19 16.56
N VAL A 58 -22.94 13.89 17.13
CA VAL A 58 -24.24 14.39 16.64
C VAL A 58 -25.07 14.78 17.86
N GLY A 59 -25.43 16.06 17.95
CA GLY A 59 -26.19 16.62 19.08
C GLY A 59 -27.69 16.64 18.86
N ALA A 60 -28.46 16.78 19.96
CA ALA A 60 -29.74 17.50 20.04
C ALA A 60 -30.30 17.50 21.49
N GLY A 61 -30.62 18.68 22.02
CA GLY A 61 -31.90 18.91 22.72
C GLY A 61 -31.94 18.85 24.25
N GLU A 62 -32.35 19.97 24.85
CA GLU A 62 -32.65 20.28 26.25
C GLU A 62 -33.77 19.44 26.93
N GLY A 63 -33.80 19.47 28.27
CA GLY A 63 -35.03 19.39 29.07
C GLY A 63 -34.98 18.39 30.23
N GLY A 64 -35.19 18.88 31.46
CA GLY A 64 -35.03 18.11 32.69
C GLY A 64 -36.19 17.18 33.06
N GLY A 65 -35.96 16.43 34.15
CA GLY A 65 -37.03 15.89 34.99
C GLY A 65 -37.16 14.36 35.02
N LEU A 66 -36.71 13.79 36.14
CA LEU A 66 -37.28 12.65 36.88
C LEU A 66 -37.34 11.26 36.21
N ALA A 67 -36.96 10.29 37.06
CA ALA A 67 -37.21 8.85 37.03
C ALA A 67 -36.28 7.98 36.17
N ALA A 68 -35.49 7.18 36.88
CA ALA A 68 -34.77 6.03 36.35
C ALA A 68 -35.75 4.97 35.82
N PRO A 69 -35.59 4.47 34.58
CA PRO A 69 -36.31 3.28 34.14
C PRO A 69 -35.61 2.00 34.59
N PRO A 70 -36.36 0.91 34.83
CA PRO A 70 -35.84 -0.35 35.35
C PRO A 70 -34.94 -1.07 34.34
N ALA A 71 -33.94 -1.78 34.89
CA ALA A 71 -32.97 -2.58 34.17
C ALA A 71 -33.63 -3.56 33.19
N SER A 72 -33.39 -3.35 31.90
CA SER A 72 -33.65 -4.34 30.84
C SER A 72 -32.46 -5.30 30.73
N PRO A 73 -32.68 -6.60 30.47
CA PRO A 73 -31.60 -7.59 30.39
C PRO A 73 -30.65 -7.28 29.21
N PRO A 74 -29.37 -7.70 29.28
CA PRO A 74 -28.41 -7.41 28.22
C PRO A 74 -28.86 -8.09 26.93
N ALA A 75 -29.16 -7.27 25.92
CA ALA A 75 -29.43 -7.73 24.57
C ALA A 75 -28.19 -8.46 24.04
N SER A 76 -28.39 -9.70 23.59
CA SER A 76 -27.38 -10.46 22.84
C SER A 76 -26.84 -9.61 21.68
N PRO A 77 -25.53 -9.66 21.39
CA PRO A 77 -24.95 -8.89 20.29
C PRO A 77 -25.60 -9.34 18.99
N GLN A 78 -26.38 -8.45 18.36
CA GLN A 78 -26.85 -8.68 17.01
C GLN A 78 -25.64 -8.58 16.08
N VAL A 79 -25.29 -9.70 15.46
CA VAL A 79 -24.28 -9.76 14.41
C VAL A 79 -24.81 -8.94 13.23
N VAL A 80 -24.34 -7.70 13.10
CA VAL A 80 -24.55 -6.91 11.89
C VAL A 80 -23.68 -7.54 10.82
N THR A 81 -24.28 -8.38 9.99
CA THR A 81 -23.63 -8.93 8.81
C THR A 81 -23.45 -7.80 7.80
N VAL A 82 -22.31 -7.11 7.85
CA VAL A 82 -21.89 -6.22 6.77
C VAL A 82 -21.67 -7.12 5.55
N PRO A 83 -22.38 -6.92 4.42
CA PRO A 83 -22.08 -7.67 3.22
C PRO A 83 -20.65 -7.33 2.80
N VAL A 84 -19.76 -8.32 2.91
CA VAL A 84 -18.41 -8.27 2.36
C VAL A 84 -18.57 -8.04 0.85
N PRO A 85 -18.10 -6.91 0.28
CA PRO A 85 -18.14 -6.74 -1.15
C PRO A 85 -17.36 -7.90 -1.77
N ALA A 86 -18.02 -8.58 -2.71
CA ALA A 86 -17.46 -9.73 -3.41
C ALA A 86 -16.02 -9.43 -3.83
N SER A 87 -15.11 -10.30 -3.38
CA SER A 87 -13.70 -10.32 -3.68
C SER A 87 -13.42 -9.73 -5.07
N ALA A 88 -12.85 -8.52 -5.09
CA ALA A 88 -12.32 -7.96 -6.32
C ALA A 88 -11.38 -9.01 -6.91
N ALA A 89 -11.64 -9.44 -8.15
CA ALA A 89 -10.82 -10.41 -8.85
C ALA A 89 -9.34 -10.04 -8.65
N PRO A 90 -8.45 -11.02 -8.37
CA PRO A 90 -7.04 -10.73 -8.15
C PRO A 90 -6.54 -9.94 -9.36
N GLY A 91 -6.27 -8.65 -9.13
CA GLY A 91 -5.86 -7.74 -10.18
C GLY A 91 -4.72 -8.39 -10.94
N ARG A 92 -4.85 -8.50 -12.27
CA ARG A 92 -3.85 -9.11 -13.14
C ARG A 92 -2.49 -8.53 -12.75
N ARG A 93 -1.64 -9.36 -12.15
CA ARG A 93 -0.32 -8.95 -11.68
C ARG A 93 0.47 -8.53 -12.90
N VAL A 94 0.49 -7.22 -13.16
CA VAL A 94 1.19 -6.66 -14.31
C VAL A 94 2.66 -7.02 -14.15
N LEU A 95 3.19 -7.80 -15.09
CA LEU A 95 4.62 -8.07 -15.19
C LEU A 95 5.32 -6.71 -15.26
N ARG A 96 5.96 -6.30 -14.16
CA ARG A 96 6.80 -5.11 -14.15
C ARG A 96 7.98 -5.42 -15.07
N SER A 97 8.14 -4.64 -16.13
CA SER A 97 9.14 -4.83 -17.19
C SER A 97 10.60 -4.71 -16.73
N GLY A 98 10.85 -4.62 -15.42
CA GLY A 98 12.18 -4.38 -14.83
C GLY A 98 12.77 -3.00 -15.15
N ARG A 99 12.04 -2.13 -15.86
CA ARG A 99 12.53 -0.81 -16.30
C ARG A 99 12.45 0.27 -15.22
N ASN A 100 11.52 0.13 -14.27
CA ASN A 100 11.26 1.15 -13.26
C ASN A 100 11.92 0.74 -11.95
N VAL A 101 12.75 1.63 -11.40
CA VAL A 101 13.41 1.46 -10.09
C VAL A 101 12.60 2.21 -9.03
N PRO A 102 12.23 1.56 -7.90
CA PRO A 102 11.53 2.26 -6.83
C PRO A 102 12.48 3.23 -6.13
N VAL A 103 12.00 4.45 -5.88
CA VAL A 103 12.71 5.47 -5.11
C VAL A 103 11.90 5.77 -3.84
N ASN A 104 12.56 5.75 -2.69
CA ASN A 104 11.94 6.10 -1.41
C ASN A 104 12.40 7.50 -0.99
N LEU A 105 11.44 8.44 -0.91
CA LEU A 105 11.70 9.85 -0.64
C LEU A 105 10.99 10.28 0.64
N LYS A 106 11.65 11.14 1.41
CA LYS A 106 11.01 11.89 2.50
C LYS A 106 10.82 13.32 2.05
N ALA A 107 9.59 13.80 2.07
CA ALA A 107 9.22 15.18 1.77
C ALA A 107 8.30 15.70 2.86
N THR A 108 8.24 17.02 3.04
CA THR A 108 7.21 17.60 3.90
C THR A 108 5.84 17.50 3.24
N PRO A 109 4.74 17.50 4.02
CA PRO A 109 3.38 17.40 3.48
C PRO A 109 3.09 18.49 2.43
N ASP A 110 3.56 19.71 2.66
CA ASP A 110 3.36 20.83 1.74
C ASP A 110 3.98 20.59 0.37
N PHE A 111 5.22 20.07 0.34
CA PHE A 111 5.89 19.75 -0.92
C PHE A 111 5.25 18.56 -1.63
N GLN A 112 4.76 17.58 -0.88
CA GLN A 112 4.01 16.46 -1.44
C GLN A 112 2.71 16.95 -2.11
N ALA A 113 1.93 17.79 -1.42
CA ALA A 113 0.69 18.35 -1.96
C ALA A 113 0.96 19.20 -3.21
N ARG A 114 1.99 20.05 -3.18
CA ARG A 114 2.41 20.85 -4.34
C ARG A 114 2.83 19.97 -5.51
N PHE A 115 3.56 18.90 -5.27
CA PHE A 115 3.96 17.97 -6.33
C PHE A 115 2.74 17.32 -6.99
N PHE A 116 1.75 16.89 -6.22
CA PHE A 116 0.51 16.34 -6.79
C PHE A 116 -0.26 17.37 -7.62
N ALA A 117 -0.38 18.60 -7.14
CA ALA A 117 -1.00 19.67 -7.92
C ALA A 117 -0.25 19.95 -9.25
N VAL A 118 1.07 19.80 -9.27
CA VAL A 118 1.86 19.89 -10.51
C VAL A 118 1.53 18.73 -11.45
N CYS A 119 1.42 17.49 -10.95
CA CYS A 119 1.02 16.34 -11.79
C CYS A 119 -0.38 16.51 -12.39
N ASP A 120 -1.32 17.06 -11.62
CA ASP A 120 -2.68 17.35 -12.11
C ASP A 120 -2.64 18.39 -13.23
N ARG A 121 -1.88 19.47 -13.04
CA ARG A 121 -1.70 20.50 -14.08
C ARG A 121 -1.00 19.95 -15.33
N LEU A 122 -0.01 19.08 -15.17
CA LEU A 122 0.63 18.41 -16.31
C LEU A 122 -0.36 17.51 -17.06
N THR A 123 -1.26 16.85 -16.34
CA THR A 123 -2.36 16.06 -16.95
C THR A 123 -3.24 16.93 -17.84
N GLU A 124 -3.62 18.12 -17.36
CA GLU A 124 -4.37 19.09 -18.15
C GLU A 124 -3.61 19.54 -19.40
N ILE A 125 -2.33 19.88 -19.26
CA ILE A 125 -1.47 20.37 -20.36
C ILE A 125 -1.28 19.30 -21.44
N HIS A 126 -1.03 18.06 -21.04
CA HIS A 126 -0.75 16.97 -21.96
C HIS A 126 -2.01 16.29 -22.52
N GLY A 127 -3.19 16.62 -22.00
CA GLY A 127 -4.46 16.02 -22.42
C GLY A 127 -4.56 14.51 -22.14
N ARG A 128 -3.70 13.99 -21.25
CA ARG A 128 -3.70 12.59 -20.81
C ARG A 128 -3.28 12.49 -19.35
N PRO A 129 -3.73 11.46 -18.60
CA PRO A 129 -3.29 11.24 -17.23
C PRO A 129 -1.77 11.08 -17.16
N ILE A 130 -1.14 11.91 -16.32
CA ILE A 130 0.28 11.83 -15.98
C ILE A 130 0.40 11.14 -14.63
N THR A 131 1.20 10.08 -14.57
CA THR A 131 1.48 9.39 -13.31
C THR A 131 2.50 10.18 -12.49
N GLN A 132 2.51 9.95 -11.17
CA GLN A 132 3.51 10.57 -10.28
C GLN A 132 4.96 10.23 -10.71
N ALA A 133 5.20 9.01 -11.20
CA ALA A 133 6.52 8.61 -11.69
C ALA A 133 6.94 9.43 -12.92
N GLU A 134 6.03 9.62 -13.87
CA GLU A 134 6.27 10.41 -15.06
C GLU A 134 6.44 11.91 -14.73
N GLY A 135 5.60 12.45 -13.84
CA GLY A 135 5.75 13.82 -13.35
C GLY A 135 7.10 14.04 -12.64
N PHE A 136 7.59 13.02 -11.93
CA PHE A 136 8.90 13.05 -11.29
C PHE A 136 10.04 13.04 -12.31
N GLU A 137 9.98 12.19 -13.35
CA GLU A 137 10.97 12.17 -14.44
C GLU A 137 11.02 13.52 -15.18
N MET A 138 9.87 14.13 -15.45
CA MET A 138 9.80 15.46 -16.07
C MET A 138 10.39 16.56 -15.19
N ALA A 139 10.16 16.49 -13.87
CA ALA A 139 10.73 17.44 -12.92
C ALA A 139 12.26 17.34 -12.87
N ILE A 140 12.81 16.12 -12.90
CA ILE A 140 14.27 15.91 -13.00
C ILE A 140 14.81 16.50 -14.31
N ALA A 141 14.20 16.18 -15.46
CA ALA A 141 14.65 16.70 -16.75
C ALA A 141 14.58 18.25 -16.83
N ALA A 142 13.62 18.87 -16.14
CA ALA A 142 13.56 20.32 -16.00
C ALA A 142 14.71 20.86 -15.15
N LEU A 143 14.97 20.22 -13.99
CA LEU A 143 16.06 20.61 -13.10
C LEU A 143 17.44 20.40 -13.73
N GLU A 144 17.64 19.32 -14.49
CA GLU A 144 18.89 19.07 -15.22
C GLU A 144 19.19 20.15 -16.25
N ARG A 145 18.16 20.63 -16.97
CA ARG A 145 18.30 21.78 -17.89
C ARG A 145 18.67 23.04 -17.14
N GLU A 146 18.00 23.33 -16.03
CA GLU A 146 18.30 24.50 -15.19
C GLU A 146 19.72 24.45 -14.63
N VAL A 147 20.19 23.28 -14.17
CA VAL A 147 21.56 23.10 -13.68
C VAL A 147 22.59 23.23 -14.80
N ALA A 148 22.30 22.70 -16.00
CA ALA A 148 23.18 22.85 -17.15
C ALA A 148 23.29 24.31 -17.62
N GLU A 149 22.18 25.06 -17.60
CA GLU A 149 22.13 26.47 -17.97
C GLU A 149 22.67 27.39 -16.88
N GLY A 150 22.48 27.02 -15.61
CA GLY A 150 22.88 27.77 -14.41
C GLY A 150 24.30 27.48 -13.91
N GLY A 151 24.92 26.38 -14.35
CA GLY A 151 26.31 26.02 -14.06
C GLY A 151 27.36 26.84 -14.83
N ALA A 152 26.94 27.81 -15.64
CA ALA A 152 27.77 28.77 -16.35
C ALA A 152 27.80 30.16 -15.68
N LYS A 153 27.63 30.22 -14.36
CA LYS A 153 27.82 31.45 -13.56
C LYS A 153 28.87 31.26 -12.48
#